data_AF-A0A3D1P8V1-F1
#
_entry.id   AF-A0A3D1P8V1-F1
#
_cell.length_a   1.000
_cell.length_b   1.000
_cell.length_c   1.000
_cell.angle_alpha   90.00
_cell.angle_beta   90.00
_cell.angle_gamma   90.00
#
_symmetry.space_group_name_H-M   'P 1'
#
loop_
_entity.id
_entity.type
_entity.pdbx_description
1 polymer ?
#
loop_
_entity_poly.entity_id
_entity_poly.type
_entity_poly.pdbx_seq_one_letter_code
_entity_poly.pdbx_strand_id
1 'polypeptide(L)'
;MSIDIEAVKKAIGIPEFTRTDLLEIALTHPSKIYHNDDNLNRQQQDLNRQQQDQQEREYRRLAILGDAMLSAAVVDYLHQYFPNLNQGAITQRKSHLVSRKQCYEFAKILKLRQLCQLGESEKCKPETMQQDLLGEMFEALLSAIYLEFERDFYEFKQWLVKNFIADAFN
;
A
#
# COMPACT_ATOMS: atom_id res chain seq x y z
N MET A 1 3.73 -0.95 -19.63
CA MET A 1 3.09 0.32 -19.22
C MET A 1 3.65 0.64 -17.85
N SER A 2 4.36 1.76 -17.72
CA SER A 2 4.93 2.23 -16.44
C SER A 2 3.84 2.83 -15.55
N ILE A 3 4.12 2.98 -14.26
CA ILE A 3 3.26 3.72 -13.32
C ILE A 3 3.25 5.20 -13.72
N ASP A 4 2.08 5.84 -13.70
CA ASP A 4 1.96 7.30 -13.84
C ASP A 4 2.22 7.96 -12.49
N ILE A 5 3.48 8.30 -12.24
CA ILE A 5 3.94 8.85 -10.97
C ILE A 5 3.27 10.17 -10.62
N GLU A 6 3.00 11.03 -11.61
CA GLU A 6 2.37 12.33 -11.36
C GLU A 6 0.89 12.15 -10.98
N ALA A 7 0.20 11.21 -11.61
CA ALA A 7 -1.16 10.84 -11.18
C ALA A 7 -1.18 10.28 -9.75
N VAL A 8 -0.19 9.47 -9.38
CA VAL A 8 -0.04 8.92 -8.02
C VAL A 8 0.19 10.03 -7.00
N LYS A 9 1.17 10.91 -7.23
CA LYS A 9 1.48 12.06 -6.36
C LYS A 9 0.25 12.93 -6.11
N LYS A 10 -0.51 13.19 -7.17
CA LYS A 10 -1.78 13.93 -7.09
C LYS A 10 -2.82 13.18 -6.27
N ALA A 11 -2.98 11.87 -6.47
CA ALA A 11 -3.94 11.05 -5.74
C ALA A 11 -3.63 10.98 -4.23
N ILE A 12 -2.36 10.85 -3.85
CA ILE A 12 -1.94 10.83 -2.44
C ILE A 12 -1.83 12.23 -1.82
N GLY A 13 -1.93 13.29 -2.64
CA GLY A 13 -1.85 14.68 -2.18
C GLY A 13 -0.45 15.11 -1.73
N ILE A 14 0.60 14.52 -2.31
CA ILE A 14 2.01 14.83 -2.02
C ILE A 14 2.73 15.13 -3.35
N PRO A 15 2.63 16.37 -3.87
CA PRO A 15 3.22 16.74 -5.17
C PRO A 15 4.76 16.69 -5.17
N GLU A 16 5.38 16.97 -4.03
CA GLU A 16 6.84 16.99 -3.87
C GLU A 16 7.44 15.61 -3.56
N PHE A 17 6.70 14.51 -3.76
CA PHE A 17 7.21 13.16 -3.49
C PHE A 17 8.45 12.86 -4.33
N THR A 18 9.59 12.62 -3.68
CA THR A 18 10.90 12.50 -4.32
C THR A 18 11.33 11.07 -4.58
N ARG A 19 11.03 10.11 -3.70
CA ARG A 19 11.51 8.72 -3.80
C ARG A 19 10.58 7.84 -4.63
N THR A 20 10.46 8.21 -5.91
CA THR A 20 9.51 7.61 -6.85
C THR A 20 9.69 6.11 -7.04
N ASP A 21 10.89 5.59 -6.79
CA ASP A 21 11.19 4.14 -6.75
C ASP A 21 10.31 3.40 -5.74
N LEU A 22 10.00 4.00 -4.59
CA LEU A 22 9.11 3.40 -3.60
C LEU A 22 7.68 3.33 -4.10
N LEU A 23 7.22 4.32 -4.87
CA LEU A 23 5.89 4.30 -5.50
C LEU A 23 5.82 3.23 -6.60
N GLU A 24 6.88 3.09 -7.40
CA GLU A 24 6.97 2.06 -8.43
C GLU A 24 6.90 0.65 -7.81
N ILE A 25 7.66 0.41 -6.75
CA ILE A 25 7.65 -0.87 -6.03
C ILE A 25 6.27 -1.09 -5.39
N ALA A 26 5.76 -0.12 -4.63
CA ALA A 26 4.49 -0.26 -3.90
C ALA A 26 3.30 -0.51 -4.82
N LEU A 27 3.31 0.05 -6.04
CA LEU A 27 2.20 -0.05 -6.99
C LEU A 27 2.39 -1.11 -8.08
N THR A 28 3.46 -1.92 -7.99
CA THR A 28 3.68 -3.07 -8.89
C THR A 28 3.53 -4.37 -8.11
N HIS A 29 2.35 -5.00 -8.23
CA HIS A 29 2.07 -6.23 -7.50
C HIS A 29 2.94 -7.41 -8.02
N PRO A 30 3.34 -8.38 -7.17
CA PRO A 30 4.10 -9.56 -7.59
C PRO A 30 3.52 -10.36 -8.78
N SER A 31 2.19 -10.34 -8.96
CA SER A 31 1.56 -10.95 -10.14
C SER A 31 1.98 -10.32 -11.47
N LYS A 32 2.49 -9.09 -11.47
CA LYS A 32 3.07 -8.43 -12.64
C LYS A 32 4.56 -8.72 -12.82
N ILE A 33 5.28 -8.92 -11.71
CA ILE A 33 6.74 -9.04 -11.67
C ILE A 33 7.18 -10.28 -12.44
N TYR A 34 6.51 -11.41 -12.22
CA TYR A 34 6.87 -12.66 -12.89
C TYR A 34 6.32 -12.72 -14.32
N HIS A 35 7.21 -12.59 -15.28
CA HIS A 35 6.97 -12.92 -16.67
C HIS A 35 8.16 -13.69 -17.24
N ASN A 36 7.87 -14.72 -18.03
CA ASN A 36 8.89 -15.44 -18.79
C ASN A 36 9.08 -14.73 -20.13
N ASP A 37 10.34 -14.56 -20.54
CA ASP A 37 10.71 -14.18 -21.89
C ASP A 37 11.48 -15.34 -22.52
N ASP A 38 10.81 -16.06 -23.41
CA ASP A 38 11.34 -17.27 -24.06
C ASP A 38 12.52 -16.97 -25.00
N ASN A 39 12.79 -15.68 -25.29
CA ASN A 39 13.92 -15.26 -26.12
C ASN A 39 15.23 -15.11 -25.33
N LEU A 40 15.20 -15.17 -23.99
CA LEU A 40 16.38 -15.05 -23.16
C LEU A 40 17.17 -16.36 -23.08
N ASN A 41 18.50 -16.28 -23.09
CA ASN A 41 19.34 -17.44 -22.78
C ASN A 41 19.30 -17.78 -21.27
N ARG A 42 19.78 -18.96 -20.88
CA ARG A 42 19.73 -19.42 -19.47
C ARG A 42 20.33 -18.42 -18.48
N GLN A 43 21.50 -17.84 -18.80
CA GLN A 43 22.15 -16.87 -17.92
C GLN A 43 21.32 -15.58 -17.76
N GLN A 44 20.70 -15.10 -18.84
CA GLN A 44 19.80 -13.95 -18.81
C GLN A 44 18.50 -14.27 -18.06
N GLN A 45 17.98 -15.49 -18.19
CA GLN A 45 16.80 -15.95 -17.44
C GLN A 45 17.08 -15.99 -15.93
N ASP A 46 18.25 -16.49 -15.53
CA ASP A 46 18.65 -16.54 -14.12
C ASP A 46 18.79 -15.13 -13.53
N LEU A 47 19.41 -14.20 -14.25
CA LEU A 47 19.53 -12.80 -13.85
C LEU A 47 18.16 -12.12 -13.74
N ASN A 48 17.27 -12.36 -14.70
CA ASN A 48 15.92 -11.81 -14.69
C ASN A 48 15.12 -12.33 -13.48
N ARG A 49 15.19 -13.64 -13.19
CA ARG A 49 14.55 -14.24 -12.02
C ARG A 49 15.08 -13.65 -10.71
N GLN A 50 16.39 -13.44 -10.58
CA GLN A 50 16.96 -12.81 -9.38
C GLN A 50 16.45 -11.38 -9.17
N GLN A 51 16.29 -10.61 -10.25
CA GLN A 51 15.73 -9.26 -10.20
C GLN A 51 14.25 -9.30 -9.81
N GLN A 52 13.47 -10.20 -10.39
CA GLN A 52 12.06 -10.42 -10.05
C GLN A 52 11.90 -10.79 -8.56
N ASP A 53 12.68 -11.74 -8.07
CA ASP A 53 12.65 -12.15 -6.66
C ASP A 53 13.03 -10.99 -5.73
N GLN A 54 13.98 -10.14 -6.13
CA GLN A 54 14.35 -8.95 -5.36
C GLN A 54 13.21 -7.93 -5.31
N GLN A 55 12.54 -7.67 -6.42
CA GLN A 55 11.39 -6.76 -6.45
C GLN A 55 10.23 -7.28 -5.59
N GLU A 56 9.91 -8.57 -5.65
CA GLU A 56 8.89 -9.14 -4.75
C GLU A 56 9.31 -8.98 -3.28
N ARG A 57 10.56 -9.27 -2.93
CA ARG A 57 11.05 -9.08 -1.56
C ARG A 57 10.86 -7.64 -1.08
N GLU A 58 11.23 -6.65 -1.87
CA GLU A 58 11.05 -5.25 -1.50
C GLU A 58 9.57 -4.86 -1.37
N TYR A 59 8.71 -5.28 -2.29
CA TYR A 59 7.27 -5.08 -2.19
C TYR A 59 6.71 -5.67 -0.88
N ARG A 60 7.08 -6.92 -0.55
CA ARG A 60 6.63 -7.58 0.70
C ARG A 60 7.11 -6.84 1.94
N ARG A 61 8.35 -6.33 1.94
CA ARG A 61 8.89 -5.52 3.04
C ARG A 61 8.10 -4.22 3.22
N LEU A 62 7.72 -3.55 2.12
CA LEU A 62 6.85 -2.38 2.18
C LEU A 62 5.46 -2.74 2.71
N ALA A 63 4.84 -3.81 2.23
CA ALA A 63 3.52 -4.22 2.73
C ALA A 63 3.52 -4.46 4.25
N ILE A 64 4.52 -5.19 4.77
CA ILE A 64 4.64 -5.49 6.21
C ILE A 64 4.87 -4.22 7.04
N LEU A 65 5.75 -3.32 6.58
CA LEU A 65 5.98 -2.05 7.28
C LEU A 65 4.70 -1.20 7.31
N GLY A 66 3.92 -1.23 6.23
CA GLY A 66 2.74 -0.40 6.07
C GLY A 66 1.60 -0.85 6.98
N ASP A 67 1.37 -2.16 7.07
CA ASP A 67 0.44 -2.75 8.03
C ASP A 67 0.79 -2.36 9.48
N ALA A 68 2.07 -2.44 9.84
CA ALA A 68 2.54 -2.04 11.16
C ALA A 68 2.32 -0.53 11.42
N MET A 69 2.59 0.34 10.45
CA MET A 69 2.40 1.79 10.58
C MET A 69 0.92 2.18 10.64
N LEU A 70 0.07 1.55 9.83
CA LEU A 70 -1.39 1.70 9.90
C LEU A 70 -1.89 1.31 11.29
N SER A 71 -1.48 0.15 11.79
CA SER A 71 -1.82 -0.34 13.12
C SER A 71 -1.40 0.62 14.23
N ALA A 72 -0.18 1.16 14.17
CA ALA A 72 0.32 2.11 15.15
C ALA A 72 -0.46 3.43 15.10
N ALA A 73 -0.65 4.01 13.91
CA ALA A 73 -1.36 5.27 13.73
C ALA A 73 -2.83 5.20 14.18
N VAL A 74 -3.53 4.09 13.89
CA VAL A 74 -4.91 3.86 14.33
C VAL A 74 -4.99 3.78 15.86
N VAL A 75 -4.10 3.03 16.50
CA VAL A 75 -4.11 2.91 17.97
C VAL A 75 -3.76 4.24 18.64
N ASP A 76 -2.77 4.97 18.13
CA ASP A 76 -2.40 6.28 18.63
C ASP A 76 -3.55 7.30 18.49
N TYR A 77 -4.24 7.30 17.34
CA TYR A 77 -5.43 8.11 17.13
C TYR A 77 -6.57 7.75 18.11
N LEU A 78 -6.87 6.46 18.28
CA LEU A 78 -7.90 6.00 19.20
C LEU A 78 -7.58 6.39 20.66
N HIS A 79 -6.32 6.23 21.06
CA HIS A 79 -5.85 6.61 22.39
C HIS A 79 -5.97 8.12 22.64
N GLN A 80 -5.62 8.94 21.64
CA GLN A 80 -5.64 10.39 21.75
C GLN A 80 -7.08 10.97 21.78
N TYR A 81 -7.98 10.47 20.93
CA TYR A 81 -9.29 11.09 20.72
C TYR A 81 -10.46 10.38 21.39
N PHE A 82 -10.27 9.15 21.87
CA PHE A 82 -11.33 8.37 22.52
C PHE A 82 -10.88 7.83 23.90
N PRO A 83 -10.51 8.70 24.85
CA PRO A 83 -9.92 8.30 26.15
C PRO A 83 -10.87 7.47 27.03
N ASN A 84 -12.17 7.48 26.75
CA ASN A 84 -13.18 6.73 27.50
C ASN A 84 -13.39 5.29 27.00
N LEU A 85 -12.77 4.89 25.89
CA LEU A 85 -12.88 3.52 25.39
C LEU A 85 -12.05 2.57 26.26
N ASN A 86 -12.66 1.44 26.61
CA ASN A 86 -11.92 0.34 27.23
C ASN A 86 -11.09 -0.44 26.20
N GLN A 87 -10.20 -1.31 26.68
CA GLN A 87 -9.32 -2.15 25.84
C GLN A 87 -10.08 -2.95 24.77
N GLY A 88 -11.24 -3.53 25.12
CA GLY A 88 -12.04 -4.33 24.19
C GLY A 88 -12.58 -3.49 23.02
N ALA A 89 -13.09 -2.30 23.32
CA ALA A 89 -13.59 -1.37 22.31
C ALA A 89 -12.48 -0.83 21.41
N ILE A 90 -11.30 -0.51 21.98
CA ILE A 90 -10.11 -0.10 21.22
C ILE A 90 -9.70 -1.23 20.26
N THR A 91 -9.61 -2.46 20.77
CA THR A 91 -9.22 -3.63 19.98
C THR A 91 -10.21 -3.89 18.84
N GLN A 92 -11.52 -3.82 19.11
CA GLN A 92 -12.55 -4.01 18.09
C GLN A 92 -12.45 -2.96 16.97
N ARG A 93 -12.33 -1.67 17.34
CA ARG A 93 -12.22 -0.57 16.37
C ARG A 93 -10.93 -0.66 15.57
N LYS A 94 -9.82 -0.97 16.22
CA LYS A 94 -8.54 -1.24 15.55
C LYS A 94 -8.72 -2.33 14.51
N SER A 95 -9.20 -3.51 14.91
CA SER A 95 -9.37 -4.65 14.00
C SER A 95 -10.25 -4.34 12.79
N HIS A 96 -11.26 -3.48 12.95
CA HIS A 96 -12.07 -3.02 11.82
C HIS A 96 -11.25 -2.13 10.87
N LEU A 97 -10.58 -1.10 11.40
CA LEU A 97 -9.85 -0.11 10.61
C LEU A 97 -8.62 -0.66 9.89
N VAL A 98 -7.97 -1.67 10.46
CA VAL A 98 -6.79 -2.33 9.87
C VAL A 98 -7.15 -3.60 9.12
N SER A 99 -8.46 -3.90 8.96
CA SER A 99 -8.88 -5.10 8.24
C SER A 99 -8.56 -4.98 6.75
N ARG A 100 -8.27 -6.11 6.11
CA ARG A 100 -8.02 -6.13 4.66
C ARG A 100 -9.16 -5.54 3.84
N LYS A 101 -10.41 -5.75 4.28
CA LYS A 101 -11.59 -5.12 3.70
C LYS A 101 -11.54 -3.59 3.79
N GLN A 102 -11.16 -3.05 4.94
CA GLN A 102 -11.06 -1.60 5.11
C GLN A 102 -9.88 -1.01 4.32
N CYS A 103 -8.73 -1.68 4.28
CA CYS A 103 -7.60 -1.29 3.43
C CYS A 103 -8.00 -1.22 1.96
N TYR A 104 -8.84 -2.15 1.50
CA TYR A 104 -9.41 -2.10 0.14
C TYR A 104 -10.35 -0.91 -0.07
N GLU A 105 -11.20 -0.57 0.90
CA GLU A 105 -12.03 0.64 0.80
C GLU A 105 -11.17 1.91 0.74
N PHE A 106 -10.07 1.98 1.51
CA PHE A 106 -9.08 3.06 1.39
C PHE A 106 -8.39 3.07 0.01
N ALA A 107 -8.05 1.90 -0.53
CA ALA A 107 -7.50 1.76 -1.87
C ALA A 107 -8.44 2.32 -2.95
N LYS A 108 -9.75 2.13 -2.79
CA LYS A 108 -10.78 2.66 -3.71
C LYS A 108 -10.90 4.17 -3.66
N ILE A 109 -10.77 4.78 -2.48
CA ILE A 109 -10.77 6.26 -2.34
C ILE A 109 -9.65 6.86 -3.20
N LEU A 110 -8.46 6.26 -3.19
CA LEU A 110 -7.32 6.66 -4.02
C LEU A 110 -7.41 6.19 -5.48
N LYS A 111 -8.42 5.39 -5.83
CA LYS A 111 -8.55 4.73 -7.14
C LYS A 111 -7.31 3.90 -7.52
N LEU A 112 -6.71 3.19 -6.55
CA LEU A 112 -5.45 2.47 -6.74
C LEU A 112 -5.46 1.49 -7.91
N ARG A 113 -6.61 0.89 -8.21
CA ARG A 113 -6.73 -0.04 -9.35
C ARG A 113 -6.32 0.57 -10.69
N GLN A 114 -6.49 1.88 -10.85
CA GLN A 114 -6.13 2.64 -12.07
C GLN A 114 -4.67 3.10 -12.05
N LEU A 115 -4.09 3.22 -10.86
CA LEU A 115 -2.73 3.71 -10.64
C LEU A 115 -1.69 2.59 -10.58
N CYS A 116 -2.11 1.33 -10.46
CA CYS A 116 -1.23 0.20 -10.24
C CYS A 116 -0.98 -0.69 -11.46
N GLN A 117 0.06 -1.51 -11.38
CA GLN A 117 0.37 -2.57 -12.34
C GLN A 117 0.09 -3.94 -11.74
N LEU A 118 -0.75 -4.70 -12.45
CA LEU A 118 -1.12 -6.09 -12.13
C LEU A 118 -0.77 -7.01 -13.30
N GLY A 119 -0.51 -8.29 -13.02
CA GLY A 119 -0.43 -9.34 -14.04
C GLY A 119 -1.73 -9.46 -14.85
N GLU A 120 -1.64 -9.95 -16.08
CA GLU A 120 -2.80 -10.02 -16.99
C GLU A 120 -3.95 -10.87 -16.42
N SER A 121 -3.60 -11.99 -15.78
CA SER A 121 -4.55 -12.87 -15.11
C SER A 121 -5.31 -12.17 -13.97
N GLU A 122 -4.65 -11.25 -13.24
CA GLU A 122 -5.30 -10.47 -12.19
C GLU A 122 -6.15 -9.35 -12.77
N LYS A 123 -5.69 -8.70 -13.86
CA LYS A 123 -6.44 -7.60 -14.50
C LYS A 123 -7.83 -8.01 -14.98
N CYS A 124 -7.94 -9.24 -15.49
CA CYS A 124 -9.19 -9.80 -16.00
C CYS A 124 -10.19 -10.21 -14.91
N LYS A 125 -9.76 -10.28 -13.64
CA LYS A 125 -10.65 -10.62 -12.53
C LYS A 125 -11.58 -9.43 -12.19
N PRO A 126 -12.81 -9.71 -11.71
CA PRO A 126 -13.65 -8.70 -11.10
C PRO A 126 -12.92 -7.97 -9.97
N GLU A 127 -13.20 -6.68 -9.78
CA GLU A 127 -12.58 -5.86 -8.72
C GLU A 127 -12.84 -6.44 -7.31
N THR A 128 -14.01 -7.07 -7.12
CA THR A 128 -14.36 -7.76 -5.87
C THR A 128 -13.42 -8.92 -5.53
N MET A 129 -12.78 -9.54 -6.54
CA MET A 129 -11.76 -10.58 -6.36
C MET A 129 -10.36 -10.01 -6.20
N GLN A 130 -10.18 -8.69 -6.33
CA GLN A 130 -8.92 -7.98 -6.12
C GLN A 130 -8.85 -7.31 -4.75
N GLN A 131 -9.83 -7.54 -3.86
CA GLN A 131 -9.89 -6.94 -2.52
C GLN A 131 -8.59 -7.16 -1.74
N ASP A 132 -8.15 -8.42 -1.63
CA ASP A 132 -6.97 -8.77 -0.83
C ASP A 132 -5.70 -8.15 -1.42
N LEU A 133 -5.59 -8.15 -2.75
CA LEU A 133 -4.47 -7.58 -3.48
C LEU A 133 -4.39 -6.07 -3.29
N LEU A 134 -5.49 -5.35 -3.54
CA LEU A 134 -5.52 -3.90 -3.50
C LEU A 134 -5.40 -3.37 -2.06
N GLY A 135 -5.91 -4.12 -1.07
CA GLY A 135 -5.69 -3.80 0.34
C GLY A 135 -4.22 -3.99 0.77
N GLU A 136 -3.54 -5.04 0.29
CA GLU A 136 -2.08 -5.19 0.52
C GLU A 136 -1.28 -4.07 -0.14
N MET A 137 -1.66 -3.72 -1.37
CA MET A 137 -1.02 -2.66 -2.13
C MET A 137 -1.19 -1.30 -1.44
N PHE A 138 -2.33 -1.06 -0.82
CA PHE A 138 -2.53 0.11 0.02
C PHE A 138 -1.55 0.13 1.20
N GLU A 139 -1.34 -0.99 1.90
CA GLU A 139 -0.32 -1.11 2.95
C GLU A 139 1.09 -0.81 2.38
N ALA A 140 1.45 -1.37 1.22
CA ALA A 140 2.74 -1.08 0.59
C ALA A 140 2.90 0.42 0.24
N LEU A 141 1.82 1.08 -0.21
CA LEU A 141 1.82 2.52 -0.47
C LEU A 141 1.99 3.34 0.82
N LEU A 142 1.36 2.93 1.93
CA LEU A 142 1.56 3.58 3.22
C LEU A 142 3.03 3.57 3.64
N SER A 143 3.75 2.48 3.36
CA SER A 143 5.21 2.45 3.59
C SER A 143 5.96 3.44 2.73
N ALA A 144 5.63 3.56 1.44
CA ALA A 144 6.28 4.54 0.57
C ALA A 144 6.11 5.97 1.14
N ILE A 145 4.91 6.30 1.61
CA ILE A 145 4.58 7.60 2.22
C ILE A 145 5.28 7.80 3.56
N TYR A 146 5.24 6.80 4.46
CA TYR A 146 5.93 6.86 5.74
C TYR A 146 7.44 7.05 5.57
N LEU A 147 8.02 6.34 4.60
CA LEU A 147 9.41 6.54 4.27
C LEU A 147 9.62 7.95 3.72
N GLU A 148 8.68 8.53 2.95
CA GLU A 148 8.84 9.84 2.28
C GLU A 148 8.98 10.96 3.27
N PHE A 149 8.25 10.84 4.38
CA PHE A 149 8.43 11.70 5.54
C PHE A 149 9.67 11.34 6.36
N GLU A 150 10.67 10.69 5.78
CA GLU A 150 11.92 10.27 6.44
C GLU A 150 11.71 9.50 7.75
N ARG A 151 10.63 8.70 7.82
CA ARG A 151 10.21 7.94 9.01
C ARG A 151 9.64 8.81 10.14
N ASP A 152 9.26 10.06 9.87
CA ASP A 152 8.46 10.88 10.78
C ASP A 152 7.06 10.29 10.94
N PHE A 153 6.83 9.66 12.09
CA PHE A 153 5.56 9.03 12.41
C PHE A 153 4.44 10.06 12.60
N TYR A 154 4.75 11.26 13.09
CA TYR A 154 3.73 12.28 13.32
C TYR A 154 3.18 12.80 11.99
N GLU A 155 4.05 13.16 11.04
CA GLU A 155 3.62 13.62 9.71
C GLU A 155 2.83 12.53 8.97
N PHE A 156 3.33 11.29 8.98
CA PHE A 156 2.62 10.14 8.43
C PHE A 156 1.22 9.96 9.04
N LYS A 157 1.13 9.98 10.38
CA LYS A 157 -0.15 9.84 11.09
C LYS A 157 -1.12 10.94 10.72
N GLN A 158 -0.68 12.20 10.68
CA GLN A 158 -1.53 13.33 10.31
C GLN A 158 -2.08 13.17 8.90
N TRP A 159 -1.22 12.77 7.95
CA TRP A 159 -1.66 12.47 6.59
C TRP A 159 -2.69 11.34 6.56
N LEU A 160 -2.41 10.20 7.20
CA LEU A 160 -3.30 9.04 7.21
C LEU A 160 -4.66 9.37 7.84
N VAL A 161 -4.65 10.05 8.98
CA VAL A 161 -5.86 10.41 9.71
C VAL A 161 -6.72 11.35 8.89
N LYS A 162 -6.12 12.40 8.33
CA LYS A 162 -6.81 13.39 7.51
C LYS A 162 -7.48 12.78 6.28
N ASN A 163 -6.81 11.82 5.62
CA ASN A 163 -7.30 11.28 4.34
C ASN A 163 -8.25 10.09 4.51
N PHE A 164 -8.21 9.35 5.62
CA PHE A 164 -8.91 8.06 5.72
C PHE A 164 -9.62 7.79 7.05
N ILE A 165 -9.10 8.27 8.19
CA ILE A 165 -9.58 7.84 9.51
C ILE A 165 -10.58 8.83 10.10
N ALA A 166 -10.38 10.14 9.91
CA ALA A 166 -11.24 11.16 10.51
C ALA A 166 -12.72 10.98 10.15
N ASP A 167 -13.00 10.69 8.87
CA ASP A 167 -14.36 10.47 8.37
C ASP A 167 -14.92 9.07 8.69
N ALA A 168 -14.07 8.11 9.05
CA ALA A 168 -14.51 6.76 9.42
C ALA A 168 -15.19 6.69 10.80
N PHE A 169 -15.17 7.79 11.57
CA PHE A 169 -15.76 7.89 12.90
C PHE A 169 -16.85 8.96 13.05
N ASN A 170 -17.17 9.67 11.97
CA ASN A 170 -18.33 10.58 11.89
C ASN A 170 -19.55 9.82 11.39
#